data_AF-A0A8I1KQV6-F1
#
_entry.id   AF-A0A8I1KQV6-F1
#
_cell.length_a   1.000
_cell.length_b   1.000
_cell.length_c   1.000
_cell.angle_alpha   90.00
_cell.angle_beta   90.00
_cell.angle_gamma   90.00
#
_symmetry.space_group_name_H-M   'P 1'
#
loop_
_entity.id
_entity.type
_entity.pdbx_description
1 polymer ?
#
loop_
_entity_poly.entity_id
_entity_poly.type
_entity_poly.pdbx_seq_one_letter_code
_entity_poly.pdbx_strand_id
1 'polypeptide(L)' 'IRTYGCQMNEHDKEVMAGIFTTLGYEPTYSTEDADVVLLNTCANRENAQNKVYGEHGHIKSIKRRNPDLLIGVCGCMT' A
#
# COMPACT_ATOMS: atom_id res chain seq x y z
N ILE A 1 -0.12 -4.34 -2.45
CA ILE A 1 -0.83 -3.70 -1.31
C ILE A 1 -0.07 -4.01 -0.02
N ARG A 2 0.37 -2.99 0.72
CA ARG A 2 1.01 -3.13 2.04
C ARG A 2 -0.01 -2.80 3.11
N THR A 3 -0.24 -3.73 4.04
CA THR A 3 -1.26 -3.59 5.08
C THR A 3 -0.61 -3.41 6.44
N TYR A 4 -1.04 -2.40 7.18
CA TYR A 4 -0.57 -2.07 8.52
C TYR A 4 -1.76 -1.77 9.43
N GLY A 5 -2.16 -2.72 10.27
CA GLY A 5 -3.31 -2.49 11.14
C GLY A 5 -3.88 -3.74 11.78
N CYS A 6 -5.19 -3.90 11.64
CA CYS A 6 -5.96 -4.98 12.24
C CYS A 6 -6.51 -5.95 11.19
N GLN A 7 -7.26 -6.96 11.66
CA GLN A 7 -7.90 -7.96 10.79
C GLN A 7 -8.86 -7.34 9.77
N MET A 8 -9.49 -6.21 10.10
CA MET A 8 -10.34 -5.49 9.16
C MET A 8 -9.53 -4.98 7.95
N ASN A 9 -8.32 -4.45 8.16
CA ASN A 9 -7.47 -4.03 7.06
C ASN A 9 -6.98 -5.21 6.19
N GLU A 10 -6.77 -6.39 6.77
CA GLU A 10 -6.45 -7.59 5.97
C GLU A 10 -7.65 -8.05 5.13
N HIS A 11 -8.86 -7.98 5.67
CA HIS A 11 -10.06 -8.22 4.88
C HIS A 11 -10.23 -7.19 3.75
N ASP A 12 -10.05 -5.91 4.06
CA ASP A 12 -10.12 -4.84 3.05
C ASP A 12 -9.09 -5.04 1.93
N LYS A 13 -7.90 -5.56 2.26
CA LYS A 13 -6.86 -5.88 1.28
C LYS A 13 -7.33 -6.94 0.29
N GLU A 14 -8.07 -7.97 0.71
CA GLU A 14 -8.60 -8.99 -0.19
C GLU A 14 -9.59 -8.37 -1.19
N VAL A 15 -10.48 -7.50 -0.71
CA VAL A 15 -11.43 -6.76 -1.55
C VAL A 15 -10.70 -5.86 -2.54
N MET A 16 -9.72 -5.07 -2.07
CA MET A 16 -8.90 -4.20 -2.92
C MET A 16 -8.13 -5.01 -3.96
N ALA A 17 -7.54 -6.15 -3.60
CA ALA A 17 -6.83 -7.03 -4.52
C ALA A 17 -7.77 -7.56 -5.62
N GLY A 18 -9.01 -7.90 -5.27
CA GLY A 18 -10.04 -8.26 -6.23
C GLY A 18 -10.31 -7.14 -7.23
N ILE A 19 -10.48 -5.90 -6.76
CA ILE A 19 -10.67 -4.73 -7.63
C ILE A 19 -9.48 -4.54 -8.57
N PHE A 20 -8.24 -4.55 -8.06
CA PHE A 20 -7.05 -4.44 -8.89
C PHE A 20 -6.99 -5.53 -9.97
N THR A 21 -7.34 -6.77 -9.62
CA THR A 21 -7.40 -7.89 -10.58
C THR A 21 -8.42 -7.62 -11.68
N THR A 22 -9.62 -7.10 -11.34
CA THR A 22 -10.63 -6.74 -12.35
C THR A 22 -10.22 -5.59 -13.26
N LEU A 23 -9.31 -4.73 -12.80
CA LEU A 23 -8.71 -3.65 -13.59
C LEU A 23 -7.50 -4.12 -14.43
N GLY A 24 -7.13 -5.40 -14.35
CA GLY A 24 -6.04 -5.99 -15.13
C GLY A 24 -4.67 -5.90 -14.46
N TYR A 25 -4.59 -5.51 -13.19
CA TYR A 25 -3.34 -5.54 -12.44
C TYR A 25 -3.05 -6.94 -11.89
N GLU A 26 -1.77 -7.26 -11.79
CA GLU A 26 -1.29 -8.49 -11.18
C GLU A 26 -0.57 -8.22 -9.85
N PRO A 27 -0.67 -9.12 -8.87
CA PRO A 27 0.07 -8.98 -7.62
C PRO A 27 1.57 -9.17 -7.86
N THR A 28 2.39 -8.29 -7.27
CA THR A 28 3.84 -8.43 -7.23
C THR A 28 4.34 -8.63 -5.79
N TYR A 29 5.48 -9.32 -5.67
CA TYR A 29 6.18 -9.55 -4.40
C TYR A 29 7.19 -8.43 -4.06
N SER A 30 7.54 -7.62 -5.05
CA SER A 30 8.57 -6.59 -5.00
C SER A 30 7.93 -5.22 -5.18
N THR A 31 8.28 -4.26 -4.32
CA THR A 31 7.76 -2.89 -4.43
C THR A 31 8.41 -2.18 -5.63
N GLU A 32 9.59 -2.63 -6.03
CA GLU A 32 10.39 -2.10 -7.12
C GLU A 32 9.78 -2.41 -8.50
N ASP A 33 9.03 -3.52 -8.60
CA ASP A 33 8.37 -3.96 -9.83
C ASP A 33 6.88 -3.54 -9.89
N ALA A 34 6.42 -2.75 -8.91
CA ALA A 34 5.02 -2.34 -8.84
C ALA A 34 4.76 -1.10 -9.70
N ASP A 35 3.65 -1.11 -10.44
CA ASP A 35 3.09 0.10 -11.07
C ASP A 35 2.19 0.87 -10.10
N VAL A 36 1.62 0.19 -9.10
CA VAL A 36 0.77 0.77 -8.07
C VAL A 36 1.14 0.22 -6.69
N VAL A 37 1.40 1.12 -5.74
CA VAL A 37 1.61 0.80 -4.34
C VAL A 37 0.49 1.42 -3.51
N LEU A 38 -0.33 0.57 -2.89
CA LEU A 38 -1.37 0.98 -1.95
C LEU A 38 -0.96 0.64 -0.52
N LEU A 39 -0.89 1.65 0.34
CA LEU A 39 -0.65 1.53 1.78
C LEU A 39 -2.00 1.54 2.52
N ASN A 40 -2.46 0.39 2.98
CA ASN A 40 -3.69 0.24 3.77
C ASN A 40 -3.36 0.27 5.26
N THR A 41 -3.93 1.22 6.00
CA THR A 41 -3.42 1.62 7.31
C THR A 41 -4.52 1.78 8.36
N CYS A 42 -4.19 1.57 9.63
CA CYS A 42 -5.08 1.81 10.76
C CYS A 42 -4.60 2.99 11.61
N ALA A 43 -5.48 3.94 11.94
CA ALA A 43 -5.16 5.07 12.81
C ALA A 43 -5.05 4.69 14.30
N ASN A 44 -5.66 3.57 14.71
CA ASN A 44 -5.79 3.22 16.13
C ASN A 44 -4.56 2.48 16.70
N ARG A 45 -3.52 2.25 15.88
CA ARG A 45 -2.31 1.53 16.28
C ARG A 45 -1.11 2.46 16.05
N GLU A 46 -0.49 2.96 17.12
CA GLU A 46 0.67 3.86 17.07
C GLU A 46 1.81 3.30 16.17
N ASN A 47 2.02 1.99 16.19
CA ASN A 47 3.00 1.31 15.34
C ASN A 47 2.66 1.32 13.84
N ALA A 48 1.39 1.50 13.45
CA ALA A 48 1.01 1.56 12.05
C ALA A 48 1.49 2.87 11.39
N GLN A 49 1.39 3.99 12.10
CA GLN A 49 1.84 5.29 11.57
C GLN A 49 3.34 5.30 11.30
N ASN A 50 4.13 4.83 12.27
CA ASN A 50 5.60 4.75 12.13
C ASN A 50 6.03 3.87 10.95
N LYS A 51 5.33 2.75 10.71
CA LYS A 51 5.60 1.88 9.56
C LYS A 51 5.29 2.56 8.23
N VAL A 52 4.19 3.31 8.16
CA VAL A 52 3.80 4.06 6.96
C VAL A 52 4.82 5.14 6.62
N TYR A 53 5.30 5.89 7.63
CA TYR A 53 6.36 6.89 7.42
C TYR A 53 7.68 6.25 6.95
N GLY A 54 8.06 5.11 7.52
CA GLY A 54 9.23 4.34 7.07
C GLY A 54 9.08 3.88 5.62
N GLU A 55 7.93 3.30 5.27
CA GLU A 55 7.67 2.80 3.92
C GLU A 55 7.57 3.93 2.89
N HIS A 56 7.00 5.08 3.27
CA HIS A 56 6.97 6.27 2.41
C HIS A 56 8.38 6.75 2.02
N GLY A 57 9.34 6.67 2.96
CA GLY A 57 10.74 6.96 2.68
C GLY A 57 11.34 6.01 1.62
N HIS A 58 11.07 4.71 1.75
CA HIS A 58 11.49 3.70 0.77
C HIS A 58 10.86 3.94 -0.60
N ILE A 59 9.55 4.12 -0.64
CA ILE A 59 8.78 4.34 -1.88
C ILE A 59 9.22 5.63 -2.59
N LYS A 60 9.61 6.68 -1.86
CA LYS A 60 10.16 7.92 -2.46
C LYS A 60 11.42 7.65 -3.29
N SER A 61 12.23 6.65 -2.93
CA SER A 61 13.38 6.25 -3.75
C SER A 61 12.94 5.56 -5.05
N ILE A 62 11.87 4.76 -5.00
CA ILE A 62 11.32 4.04 -6.14
C ILE A 62 10.63 5.02 -7.10
N LYS A 63 9.77 5.91 -6.60
CA LYS A 63 9.10 6.96 -7.40
C LYS A 63 10.08 7.88 -8.13
N ARG A 64 11.29 8.09 -7.58
CA ARG A 64 12.35 8.85 -8.26
C ARG A 64 12.93 8.09 -9.47
N ARG A 65 12.95 6.77 -9.44
CA ARG A 65 13.41 5.90 -10.54
C ARG A 65 12.28 5.60 -11.54
N ASN A 66 11.05 5.49 -11.05
CA ASN A 66 9.84 5.31 -11.84
C ASN A 66 8.84 6.45 -11.50
N PRO A 67 8.89 7.58 -12.23
CA PRO A 67 7.96 8.69 -12.04
C PRO A 67 6.50 8.35 -12.31
N ASP A 68 6.21 7.24 -12.99
CA ASP A 68 4.84 6.81 -13.30
C ASP A 68 4.21 5.96 -12.19
N LEU A 69 5.01 5.46 -11.23
CA LEU A 69 4.53 4.67 -10.09
C LEU A 69 3.39 5.38 -9.34
N LEU A 70 2.20 4.80 -9.28
CA LEU A 70 1.09 5.35 -8.52
C LEU A 70 1.20 4.94 -7.05
N ILE A 71 1.01 5.90 -6.15
CA ILE A 71 1.07 5.65 -4.69
C ILE A 71 -0.23 6.14 -4.09
N GLY A 72 -0.92 5.25 -3.36
CA GLY A 72 -2.12 5.56 -2.61
C GLY A 72 -1.96 5.22 -1.14
N VAL A 73 -2.63 5.99 -0.28
CA VAL A 73 -2.81 5.68 1.14
C VAL A 73 -4.30 5.55 1.40
N CYS A 74 -4.70 4.49 2.10
CA CYS A 74 -6.09 4.22 2.43
C CYS A 74 -6.20 3.61 3.85
N GLY A 75 -7.44 3.38 4.27
CA GLY A 75 -7.77 2.85 5.59
C GLY A 75 -8.18 3.96 6.56
N CYS A 76 -8.01 3.73 7.86
CA CYS A 76 -8.51 4.63 8.90
C CYS A 76 -7.57 5.82 9.17
N MET A 77 -6.32 5.76 8.70
CA MET A 77 -5.41 6.89 8.74
C MET A 77 -5.48 7.58 7.37
N THR A 78 -6.05 8.79 7.35
CA THR A 78 -6.24 9.63 6.15
C THR A 78 -5.78 11.04 6.41
#